data_AF-A0A7C7I3X0-F1
#
_entry.id   AF-A0A7C7I3X0-F1
#
_cell.length_a   1.000
_cell.length_b   1.000
_cell.length_c   1.000
_cell.angle_alpha   90.00
_cell.angle_beta   90.00
_cell.angle_gamma   90.00
#
_symmetry.space_group_name_H-M   'P 1'
#
loop_
_entity.id
_entity.type
_entity.pdbx_description
1 polymer ?
#
loop_
_entity_poly.entity_id
_entity_poly.type
_entity_poly.pdbx_seq_one_letter_code
_entity_poly.pdbx_strand_id
1 'polypeptide(L)'
;MNELLKTKTELPCPGGGYSKIKTTYGDVMKKSKLSSSKGEYRLKSQYQSKMRSTVNKMESLQKKFEKEMGRAQEDFYEAFQNVISNADVVIKR
;
A
#
# COMPACT_ATOMS: atom_id res chain seq x y z
N MET A 1 2.38 0.01 3.50
CA MET A 1 3.20 0.22 2.29
C MET A 1 4.53 -0.53 2.24
N ASN A 2 5.24 -0.69 3.36
CA ASN A 2 6.48 -1.47 3.42
C ASN A 2 6.31 -2.96 3.03
N GLU A 3 5.10 -3.52 3.20
CA GLU A 3 4.78 -4.89 2.77
C GLU A 3 4.64 -5.02 1.25
N LEU A 4 4.04 -4.03 0.57
CA LEU A 4 3.93 -4.02 -0.89
C LEU A 4 5.32 -4.04 -1.56
N LEU A 5 6.28 -3.32 -0.98
CA LEU A 5 7.65 -3.32 -1.49
C LEU A 5 8.38 -4.65 -1.26
N LYS A 6 7.98 -5.43 -0.24
CA LYS A 6 8.53 -6.75 0.08
C LYS A 6 7.88 -7.89 -0.72
N THR A 7 6.79 -7.62 -1.44
CA THR A 7 6.12 -8.63 -2.28
C THR A 7 7.11 -9.23 -3.27
N LYS A 8 7.32 -10.55 -3.14
CA LYS A 8 8.17 -11.33 -4.04
C LYS A 8 7.48 -11.48 -5.38
N THR A 9 8.23 -11.24 -6.44
CA THR A 9 7.76 -11.37 -7.83
C THR A 9 8.82 -12.09 -8.65
N GLU A 10 8.36 -12.79 -9.69
CA GLU A 10 9.22 -13.51 -10.61
C GLU A 10 9.15 -12.84 -11.98
N LEU A 11 10.29 -12.31 -12.44
CA LEU A 11 10.40 -11.75 -13.78
C LEU A 11 10.94 -12.81 -14.74
N PRO A 12 10.47 -12.86 -16.00
CA PRO A 12 11.04 -13.75 -17.00
C PRO A 12 12.50 -13.41 -17.26
N CYS A 13 13.28 -14.38 -17.74
CA CYS A 13 14.67 -14.15 -18.12
C CYS A 13 14.74 -13.20 -19.33
N PRO A 14 15.50 -12.10 -19.29
CA PRO A 14 15.62 -11.18 -20.43
C PRO A 14 16.26 -11.82 -21.67
N GLY A 15 17.15 -12.80 -21.48
CA GLY A 15 17.77 -13.57 -22.58
C GLY A 15 17.02 -14.84 -22.99
N GLY A 16 15.77 -15.02 -22.52
CA GLY A 16 14.99 -16.24 -22.76
C GLY A 16 15.42 -17.45 -21.90
N GLY A 17 14.52 -18.43 -21.76
CA GLY A 17 14.73 -19.65 -20.97
C GLY A 17 13.89 -19.74 -19.68
N TYR A 18 13.96 -20.90 -19.03
CA TYR A 18 13.09 -21.28 -17.90
C TYR A 18 13.43 -20.60 -16.57
N SER A 19 14.65 -20.06 -16.44
CA SER A 19 15.14 -19.45 -15.21
C SER A 19 14.54 -18.06 -14.99
N LYS A 20 13.63 -17.92 -14.03
CA LYS A 20 13.06 -16.62 -13.66
C LYS A 20 13.95 -15.86 -12.67
N ILE A 21 13.96 -14.53 -12.76
CA ILE A 21 14.62 -13.67 -11.78
C ILE A 21 13.66 -13.50 -10.59
N LYS A 22 14.05 -14.06 -9.44
CA LYS A 22 13.34 -13.81 -8.17
C LYS A 22 13.72 -12.44 -7.65
N THR A 23 12.75 -11.54 -7.53
CA THR A 23 12.97 -10.17 -7.08
C THR A 23 11.78 -9.68 -6.26
N THR A 24 11.79 -8.42 -5.86
CA THR A 24 10.68 -7.77 -5.16
C THR A 24 10.29 -6.49 -5.89
N TYR A 25 9.08 -5.98 -5.65
CA TYR A 25 8.70 -4.67 -6.19
C TYR A 25 9.63 -3.54 -5.70
N GLY A 26 10.13 -3.64 -4.47
CA GLY A 26 11.13 -2.72 -3.94
C GLY A 26 12.46 -2.79 -4.68
N ASP A 27 12.93 -3.99 -5.04
CA ASP A 27 14.16 -4.17 -5.81
C ASP A 27 14.07 -3.56 -7.21
N VAL A 28 12.94 -3.79 -7.91
CA VAL A 28 12.67 -3.19 -9.23
C VAL A 28 12.63 -1.67 -9.15
N MET A 29 12.21 -1.10 -8.01
CA MET A 29 12.15 0.34 -7.82
C MET A 29 13.50 0.97 -7.47
N LYS A 30 14.40 0.23 -6.82
CA LYS A 30 15.68 0.74 -6.29
C LYS A 30 16.88 0.47 -7.21
N LYS A 31 16.95 -0.70 -7.84
CA LYS A 31 18.12 -1.11 -8.63
C LYS A 31 18.09 -0.46 -10.02
N SER A 32 19.26 -0.13 -10.57
CA SER A 32 19.38 0.35 -11.96
C SER A 32 19.29 -0.80 -12.97
N LYS A 33 19.62 -2.02 -12.54
CA LYS A 33 19.58 -3.22 -13.37
C LYS A 33 19.26 -4.48 -12.60
N LEU A 34 18.70 -5.47 -13.29
CA LEU A 34 18.49 -6.84 -12.80
C LEU A 34 19.15 -7.82 -13.77
N SER A 35 20.22 -8.48 -13.32
CA SER A 35 20.97 -9.45 -14.11
C SER A 35 20.46 -10.87 -13.89
N SER A 36 20.40 -11.66 -14.95
CA SER A 36 20.29 -13.12 -14.95
C SER A 36 21.52 -13.73 -15.63
N SER A 37 21.61 -15.07 -15.60
CA SER A 37 22.67 -15.83 -16.28
C SER A 37 22.68 -15.64 -17.81
N LYS A 38 21.59 -15.18 -18.42
CA LYS A 38 21.45 -15.03 -19.88
C LYS A 38 21.20 -13.60 -20.36
N GLY A 39 21.07 -12.62 -19.46
CA GLY A 39 20.89 -11.21 -19.87
C GLY A 39 20.63 -10.27 -18.70
N GLU A 40 20.48 -8.97 -18.98
CA GLU A 40 20.19 -7.94 -17.98
C GLU A 40 18.97 -7.08 -18.36
N TYR A 41 18.10 -6.81 -17.39
CA TYR A 41 17.14 -5.71 -17.49
C TYR A 41 17.83 -4.40 -17.10
N ARG A 42 17.80 -3.41 -18.00
CA ARG A 42 18.16 -2.02 -17.68
C ARG A 42 16.90 -1.25 -17.31
N LEU A 43 16.74 -0.97 -16.03
CA LEU A 43 15.55 -0.32 -15.50
C LEU A 43 15.66 1.18 -15.71
N LYS A 44 14.74 1.74 -16.50
CA LYS A 44 14.74 3.18 -16.80
C LYS A 44 14.23 3.97 -15.59
N SER A 45 15.04 4.91 -15.12
CA SER A 45 14.74 5.76 -13.97
C SER A 45 13.42 6.53 -14.10
N GLN A 46 13.04 6.94 -15.31
CA GLN A 46 11.79 7.66 -15.57
C GLN A 46 10.53 6.88 -15.10
N TYR A 47 10.49 5.56 -15.34
CA TYR A 47 9.35 4.73 -14.94
C TYR A 47 9.44 4.37 -13.46
N GLN A 48 10.65 4.21 -12.93
CA GLN A 48 10.87 4.03 -11.49
C GLN A 48 10.42 5.24 -10.68
N SER A 49 10.64 6.46 -11.19
CA SER A 49 10.14 7.70 -10.59
C SER A 49 8.62 7.69 -10.49
N LYS A 50 7.93 7.29 -11.57
CA LYS A 50 6.47 7.13 -11.55
C LYS A 50 6.01 6.09 -10.52
N MET A 51 6.68 4.94 -10.42
CA MET A 51 6.38 3.94 -9.38
C MET A 51 6.56 4.50 -7.95
N ARG A 52 7.63 5.25 -7.69
CA ARG A 52 7.87 5.90 -6.38
C ARG A 52 6.79 6.91 -6.06
N SER A 53 6.39 7.73 -7.03
CA SER A 53 5.32 8.71 -6.86
C SER A 53 3.99 8.04 -6.51
N THR A 54 3.64 6.92 -7.16
CA THR A 54 2.42 6.18 -6.84
C THR A 54 2.48 5.58 -5.44
N VAL A 55 3.62 5.04 -5.03
CA VAL A 55 3.83 4.54 -3.66
C VAL A 55 3.65 5.64 -2.62
N ASN A 56 4.28 6.79 -2.82
CA ASN A 56 4.14 7.93 -1.91
C ASN A 56 2.68 8.43 -1.84
N LYS A 57 1.97 8.44 -2.97
CA LYS A 57 0.54 8.78 -3.01
C LYS A 57 -0.28 7.79 -2.19
N MET A 58 -0.05 6.48 -2.34
CA MET A 58 -0.73 5.45 -1.55
C MET A 58 -0.46 5.61 -0.05
N GLU A 59 0.79 5.88 0.36
CA GLU A 59 1.14 6.17 1.76
C GLU A 59 0.37 7.39 2.30
N SER A 60 0.29 8.46 1.51
CA SER A 60 -0.43 9.67 1.91
C SER A 60 -1.93 9.43 2.08
N LEU A 61 -2.53 8.61 1.21
CA LEU A 61 -3.94 8.27 1.27
C LEU A 61 -4.25 7.38 2.48
N GLN A 62 -3.39 6.40 2.76
CA GLN A 62 -3.53 5.54 3.93
C GLN A 62 -3.52 6.37 5.23
N LYS A 63 -2.57 7.29 5.38
CA LYS A 63 -2.48 8.16 6.56
C LYS A 63 -3.71 9.08 6.70
N LYS A 64 -4.21 9.62 5.59
CA LYS A 64 -5.42 10.44 5.59
C LYS A 64 -6.63 9.63 6.02
N PHE A 65 -6.79 8.44 5.44
CA PHE A 65 -7.87 7.52 5.80
C PHE A 65 -7.85 7.17 7.29
N GLU A 66 -6.69 6.77 7.84
CA GLU A 66 -6.56 6.45 9.27
C GLU A 66 -6.97 7.63 10.16
N LYS A 67 -6.56 8.85 9.80
CA LYS A 67 -6.91 10.07 10.53
C LYS A 67 -8.40 10.41 10.44
N GLU A 68 -8.98 10.34 9.25
CA GLU A 68 -10.40 10.66 9.02
C GLU A 68 -11.31 9.62 9.67
N MET A 69 -10.93 8.34 9.61
CA MET A 69 -11.64 7.27 10.31
C MET A 69 -11.64 7.45 11.82
N GLY A 70 -10.49 7.82 12.42
CA GLY A 70 -10.43 8.08 13.85
C GLY A 70 -11.39 9.20 14.28
N ARG A 71 -11.40 10.31 13.54
CA ARG A 71 -12.35 11.42 13.78
C ARG A 71 -13.81 10.99 13.63
N ALA A 72 -14.12 10.25 12.57
CA ALA A 72 -15.48 9.76 12.35
C ALA A 72 -15.95 8.80 13.45
N GLN A 73 -15.05 8.00 14.03
CA GLN A 73 -15.35 7.14 15.17
C GLN A 73 -15.60 7.96 16.45
N GLU A 74 -14.83 9.01 16.71
CA GLU A 74 -15.05 9.95 17.81
C GLU A 74 -16.41 10.65 17.68
N ASP A 75 -16.68 11.24 16.51
CA ASP A 75 -17.95 11.91 16.20
C ASP A 75 -19.15 10.96 16.36
N PHE A 76 -18.99 9.70 15.90
CA PHE A 76 -20.02 8.67 16.08
C PHE A 76 -20.27 8.36 17.55
N TYR A 77 -19.22 8.23 18.35
CA TYR A 77 -19.36 7.94 19.78
C TYR A 77 -20.04 9.08 20.52
N GLU A 78 -19.68 10.33 20.21
CA GLU A 78 -20.34 11.52 20.77
C GLU A 78 -21.83 11.53 20.39
N ALA A 79 -22.14 11.30 19.11
CA ALA A 79 -23.53 11.20 18.64
C ALA A 79 -24.29 10.08 19.35
N PHE A 80 -23.67 8.90 19.50
CA PHE A 80 -24.25 7.77 20.23
C PHE A 80 -24.56 8.13 21.70
N GLN A 81 -23.61 8.74 22.40
CA GLN A 81 -23.82 9.18 23.79
C GLN A 81 -24.97 10.18 23.88
N ASN A 82 -25.01 11.17 22.99
CA ASN A 82 -26.08 12.15 22.95
C ASN A 82 -27.46 11.52 22.72
N VAL A 83 -27.56 10.51 21.84
CA VAL A 83 -28.81 9.78 21.62
C VAL A 83 -29.26 9.06 22.90
N ILE A 84 -28.36 8.35 23.58
CA ILE A 84 -28.71 7.61 24.80
C ILE A 84 -29.02 8.56 25.97
N SER A 85 -28.23 9.62 26.16
CA SER A 85 -28.41 10.57 27.26
C SER A 85 -29.72 11.36 27.15
N ASN A 86 -30.24 11.58 25.94
CA ASN A 86 -31.49 12.30 25.71
C ASN A 86 -32.69 11.36 25.43
N ALA A 87 -32.53 10.05 25.59
CA ALA A 87 -33.61 9.10 25.34
C ALA A 87 -34.64 9.12 26.50
N ASP A 88 -35.92 9.15 26.14
CA ASP A 88 -37.00 8.94 27.11
C ASP A 88 -36.97 7.49 27.65
N VAL A 89 -36.88 7.33 28.97
CA VAL A 89 -36.84 6.03 29.62
C VAL A 89 -38.25 5.56 29.99
N VAL A 90 -38.74 4.54 29.30
CA VAL A 90 -40.02 3.88 29.62
C VAL A 90 -39.75 2.56 30.33
N ILE A 91 -40.08 2.48 31.63
CA ILE A 91 -39.96 1.24 32.42
C ILE A 91 -41.26 0.44 32.27
N LYS A 92 -41.17 -0.77 31.72
CA LYS A 92 -42.30 -1.72 31.71
C LYS A 92 -42.41 -2.38 33.10
N ARG A 93 -43.59 -2.27 33.71
CA ARG A 93 -43.97 -3.04 34.90
C ARG A 93 -44.46 -4.43 34.52
#